data_AF-A0A7D5N4F5-F1
#
_entry.id   AF-A0A7D5N4F5-F1
#
_cell.length_a   1.000
_cell.length_b   1.000
_cell.length_c   1.000
_cell.angle_alpha   90.00
_cell.angle_beta   90.00
_cell.angle_gamma   90.00
#
_symmetry.space_group_name_H-M   'P 1'
#
loop_
_entity.id
_entity.type
_entity.pdbx_description
1 polymer ?
#
loop_
_entity_poly.entity_id
_entity_poly.type
_entity_poly.pdbx_seq_one_letter_code
_entity_poly.pdbx_strand_id
1 'polypeptide(L)'
;MEKLTDGNLNVAIGHKALNSVQYGYELMAIGDSAQFSNTTGQYNMGLGHAALLENTDGSFNIALGRNAMRHASGNHNTAIGNEALANYGGASGNVAIGDSAMRNQYRITMWR
;
A
#
# COMPACT_ATOMS: atom_id res chain seq x y z
N MET A 1 -1.49 -20.50 11.39
CA MET A 1 -0.66 -19.37 10.92
C MET A 1 0.16 -19.86 9.75
N GLU A 2 -0.36 -19.73 8.54
CA GLU A 2 0.33 -19.95 7.26
C GLU A 2 -0.23 -18.80 6.39
N LYS A 3 0.55 -17.99 5.66
CA LYS A 3 1.72 -18.32 4.85
C LYS A 3 2.56 -17.04 4.61
N LEU A 4 3.87 -17.10 4.88
CA LEU A 4 4.88 -16.19 4.33
C LEU A 4 5.37 -16.86 3.05
N THR A 5 4.71 -16.58 1.91
CA THR A 5 5.07 -17.17 0.61
C THR A 5 6.42 -16.65 0.13
N ASP A 6 7.40 -17.54 0.07
CA ASP A 6 8.60 -17.60 -0.76
C ASP A 6 9.58 -16.39 -0.78
N GLY A 7 9.24 -15.26 -0.15
CA GLY A 7 10.03 -14.04 -0.13
C GLY A 7 10.86 -13.89 1.15
N ASN A 8 12.19 -13.76 0.97
CA ASN A 8 13.11 -13.45 2.06
C ASN A 8 12.89 -12.00 2.56
N LEU A 9 13.10 -11.77 3.86
CA LEU A 9 13.22 -10.44 4.50
C LEU A 9 11.93 -9.60 4.69
N ASN A 10 10.80 -10.24 5.01
CA ASN A 10 9.57 -9.51 5.37
C ASN A 10 9.47 -9.25 6.89
N VAL A 11 8.89 -8.11 7.28
CA VAL A 11 8.53 -7.76 8.66
C VAL A 11 7.01 -7.61 8.76
N ALA A 12 6.36 -8.45 9.58
CA ALA A 12 4.92 -8.36 9.85
C ALA A 12 4.65 -8.21 11.36
N ILE A 13 3.98 -7.13 11.74
CA ILE A 13 3.57 -6.87 13.12
C ILE A 13 2.11 -6.40 13.13
N GLY A 14 1.22 -7.19 13.72
CA GLY A 14 -0.21 -6.87 13.80
C GLY A 14 -1.10 -8.03 13.36
N HIS A 15 -2.36 -7.96 13.72
CA HIS A 15 -3.35 -8.96 13.31
C HIS A 15 -3.56 -8.87 11.78
N LYS A 16 -3.43 -9.99 11.08
CA LYS A 16 -3.55 -10.12 9.60
C LYS A 16 -2.51 -9.34 8.75
N ALA A 17 -1.44 -8.81 9.33
CA ALA A 17 -0.34 -8.26 8.54
C ALA A 17 0.25 -9.34 7.60
N LEU A 18 0.41 -9.02 6.32
CA LEU A 18 0.90 -9.94 5.25
C LEU A 18 0.14 -11.27 5.09
N ASN A 19 -1.12 -11.38 5.53
CA ASN A 19 -1.78 -12.68 5.65
C ASN A 19 -2.18 -13.33 4.30
N SER A 20 -2.29 -12.59 3.21
CA SER A 20 -2.67 -13.09 1.88
C SER A 20 -1.70 -12.62 0.78
N VAL A 21 -0.41 -12.54 1.12
CA VAL A 21 0.64 -12.23 0.13
C VAL A 21 0.92 -13.46 -0.74
N GLN A 22 1.14 -13.27 -2.06
CA GLN A 22 1.40 -14.37 -2.99
C GLN A 22 2.88 -14.51 -3.39
N TYR A 23 3.60 -13.40 -3.69
CA TYR A 23 5.02 -13.40 -4.11
C TYR A 23 5.87 -12.21 -3.60
N GLY A 24 5.60 -11.73 -2.38
CA GLY A 24 6.24 -10.52 -1.84
C GLY A 24 7.58 -10.77 -1.13
N TYR A 25 8.61 -10.02 -1.50
CA TYR A 25 9.89 -9.94 -0.78
C TYR A 25 10.14 -8.50 -0.29
N GLU A 26 10.90 -8.35 0.80
CA GLU A 26 11.25 -7.07 1.43
C GLU A 26 10.05 -6.15 1.74
N LEU A 27 9.00 -6.74 2.30
CA LEU A 27 7.79 -6.06 2.75
C LEU A 27 7.89 -5.69 4.23
N MET A 28 7.53 -4.46 4.58
CA MET A 28 7.34 -4.04 5.98
C MET A 28 5.88 -3.70 6.22
N ALA A 29 5.19 -4.49 7.03
CA ALA A 29 3.77 -4.33 7.36
C ALA A 29 3.59 -4.26 8.88
N ILE A 30 3.25 -3.07 9.38
CA ILE A 30 3.07 -2.81 10.81
C ILE A 30 1.69 -2.19 11.03
N GLY A 31 0.75 -2.96 11.58
CA GLY A 31 -0.63 -2.56 11.82
C GLY A 31 -1.61 -3.68 11.51
N ASP A 32 -2.85 -3.55 12.00
CA ASP A 32 -3.91 -4.50 11.64
C ASP A 32 -4.17 -4.44 10.13
N SER A 33 -4.13 -5.60 9.49
CA SER A 33 -4.37 -5.78 8.05
C SER A 33 -3.46 -4.95 7.13
N ALA A 34 -2.29 -4.50 7.62
CA ALA A 34 -1.30 -3.83 6.77
C ALA A 34 -0.79 -4.81 5.69
N GLN A 35 -0.79 -4.38 4.44
CA GLN A 35 -0.39 -5.21 3.27
C GLN A 35 -1.07 -6.59 3.22
N PHE A 36 -2.34 -6.66 3.63
CA PHE A 36 -3.08 -7.93 3.73
C PHE A 36 -3.11 -8.69 2.40
N SER A 37 -3.44 -8.03 1.30
CA SER A 37 -3.65 -8.63 -0.02
C SER A 37 -2.65 -8.10 -1.05
N ASN A 38 -1.36 -8.32 -0.81
CA ASN A 38 -0.30 -7.97 -1.77
C ASN A 38 0.01 -9.13 -2.73
N THR A 39 -0.36 -9.05 -4.02
CA THR A 39 -0.16 -10.18 -4.95
C THR A 39 1.29 -10.31 -5.42
N THR A 40 1.82 -9.33 -6.16
CA THR A 40 3.19 -9.39 -6.73
C THR A 40 4.10 -8.25 -6.29
N GLY A 41 3.56 -7.22 -5.63
CA GLY A 41 4.29 -6.02 -5.23
C GLY A 41 5.46 -6.29 -4.28
N GLN A 42 6.55 -5.55 -4.45
CA GLN A 42 7.83 -5.73 -3.74
C GLN A 42 8.34 -4.41 -3.16
N TYR A 43 9.19 -4.50 -2.13
CA TYR A 43 9.82 -3.33 -1.50
C TYR A 43 8.81 -2.27 -0.99
N ASN A 44 7.70 -2.72 -0.40
CA ASN A 44 6.66 -1.82 0.11
C ASN A 44 6.73 -1.70 1.63
N MET A 45 6.51 -0.49 2.14
CA MET A 45 6.41 -0.20 3.57
C MET A 45 5.02 0.31 3.91
N GLY A 46 4.24 -0.45 4.67
CA GLY A 46 2.93 -0.08 5.19
C GLY A 46 2.96 -0.02 6.72
N LEU A 47 2.72 1.17 7.28
CA LEU A 47 2.58 1.38 8.72
C LEU A 47 1.24 2.04 9.03
N GLY A 48 0.37 1.33 9.74
CA GLY A 48 -0.98 1.76 10.09
C GLY A 48 -2.03 0.71 9.79
N HIS A 49 -3.21 0.86 10.40
CA HIS A 49 -4.36 0.00 10.11
C HIS A 49 -4.73 0.08 8.62
N ALA A 50 -4.72 -1.06 7.93
CA ALA A 50 -5.04 -1.20 6.50
C ALA A 50 -4.20 -0.29 5.57
N ALA A 51 -2.98 0.07 5.97
CA ALA A 51 -2.01 0.69 5.07
C ALA A 51 -1.63 -0.33 3.98
N LEU A 52 -1.70 0.06 2.71
CA LEU A 52 -1.46 -0.83 1.55
C LEU A 52 -2.32 -2.13 1.57
N LEU A 53 -3.53 -2.08 2.14
CA LEU A 53 -4.39 -3.26 2.32
C LEU A 53 -4.52 -4.12 1.06
N GLU A 54 -4.78 -3.49 -0.08
CA GLU A 54 -5.00 -4.10 -1.39
C GLU A 54 -3.96 -3.56 -2.37
N ASN A 55 -2.79 -4.18 -2.41
CA ASN A 55 -1.72 -3.81 -3.33
C ASN A 55 -1.48 -4.90 -4.36
N THR A 56 -2.05 -4.78 -5.57
CA THR A 56 -1.99 -5.88 -6.54
C THR A 56 -0.55 -6.06 -7.06
N ASP A 57 0.02 -5.01 -7.66
CA ASP A 57 1.32 -5.10 -8.36
C ASP A 57 2.28 -3.95 -7.99
N GLY A 58 1.83 -3.00 -7.17
CA GLY A 58 2.61 -1.81 -6.84
C GLY A 58 3.88 -2.17 -6.06
N SER A 59 5.00 -1.60 -6.45
CA SER A 59 6.29 -1.78 -5.81
C SER A 59 6.92 -0.45 -5.44
N PHE A 60 7.82 -0.45 -4.45
CA PHE A 60 8.50 0.75 -3.96
C PHE A 60 7.55 1.82 -3.39
N ASN A 61 6.48 1.42 -2.71
CA ASN A 61 5.52 2.32 -2.10
C ASN A 61 5.74 2.47 -0.58
N ILE A 62 5.63 3.69 -0.05
CA ILE A 62 5.69 4.00 1.38
C ILE A 62 4.34 4.58 1.84
N ALA A 63 3.58 3.80 2.62
CA ALA A 63 2.29 4.19 3.20
C ALA A 63 2.39 4.29 4.73
N LEU A 64 2.25 5.49 5.27
CA LEU A 64 2.26 5.76 6.70
C LEU A 64 0.94 6.42 7.12
N GLY A 65 0.07 5.69 7.79
CA GLY A 65 -1.22 6.18 8.26
C GLY A 65 -2.34 5.15 8.11
N ARG A 66 -3.45 5.35 8.82
CA ARG A 66 -4.66 4.53 8.66
C ARG A 66 -5.16 4.67 7.22
N ASN A 67 -5.37 3.55 6.53
CA ASN A 67 -5.84 3.48 5.14
C ASN A 67 -4.97 4.26 4.11
N ALA A 68 -3.72 4.60 4.44
CA ALA A 68 -2.81 5.22 3.49
C ALA A 68 -2.53 4.24 2.33
N MET A 69 -2.70 4.70 1.08
CA MET A 69 -2.64 3.88 -0.13
C MET A 69 -3.40 2.55 -0.01
N ARG A 70 -4.60 2.58 0.55
CA ARG A 70 -5.41 1.36 0.76
C ARG A 70 -5.52 0.50 -0.50
N HIS A 71 -5.63 1.13 -1.67
CA HIS A 71 -5.59 0.47 -2.97
C HIS A 71 -4.36 0.97 -3.75
N ALA A 72 -3.44 0.07 -4.07
CA ALA A 72 -2.25 0.39 -4.84
C ALA A 72 -2.03 -0.62 -5.98
N SER A 73 -1.73 -0.12 -7.15
CA SER A 73 -1.21 -0.89 -8.29
C SER A 73 -0.12 -0.14 -9.05
N GLY A 74 0.11 1.14 -8.74
CA GLY A 74 1.24 1.91 -9.23
C GLY A 74 2.46 1.87 -8.30
N ASN A 75 3.58 2.37 -8.81
CA ASN A 75 4.91 2.25 -8.18
C ASN A 75 5.43 3.60 -7.68
N HIS A 76 6.40 3.56 -6.75
CA HIS A 76 7.14 4.76 -6.30
C HIS A 76 6.24 5.87 -5.74
N ASN A 77 5.24 5.51 -4.92
CA ASN A 77 4.39 6.47 -4.25
C ASN A 77 4.75 6.61 -2.77
N THR A 78 4.70 7.84 -2.26
CA THR A 78 4.85 8.15 -0.83
C THR A 78 3.55 8.77 -0.33
N ALA A 79 2.86 8.09 0.59
CA ALA A 79 1.64 8.56 1.23
C ALA A 79 1.82 8.61 2.74
N ILE A 80 1.70 9.79 3.32
CA ILE A 80 1.86 10.02 4.76
C ILE A 80 0.63 10.78 5.25
N GLY A 81 -0.20 10.14 6.07
CA GLY A 81 -1.45 10.69 6.58
C GLY A 81 -2.59 9.69 6.52
N ASN A 82 -3.63 9.91 7.32
CA ASN A 82 -4.83 9.09 7.25
C ASN A 82 -5.50 9.27 5.88
N GLU A 83 -5.78 8.16 5.20
CA GLU A 83 -6.42 8.11 3.88
C GLU A 83 -5.69 8.86 2.74
N ALA A 84 -4.40 9.18 2.93
CA ALA A 84 -3.56 9.72 1.86
C ALA A 84 -3.47 8.71 0.70
N LEU A 85 -3.76 9.16 -0.53
CA LEU A 85 -3.79 8.35 -1.75
C LEU A 85 -4.71 7.11 -1.70
N ALA A 86 -5.68 7.04 -0.79
CA ALA A 86 -6.43 5.80 -0.52
C ALA A 86 -7.17 5.20 -1.74
N ASN A 87 -7.60 6.02 -2.72
CA ASN A 87 -8.32 5.55 -3.92
C ASN A 87 -7.59 5.90 -5.23
N TYR A 88 -6.26 5.95 -5.21
CA TYR A 88 -5.45 6.31 -6.39
C TYR A 88 -4.73 5.09 -6.99
N GLY A 89 -5.51 4.05 -7.31
CA GLY A 89 -5.01 2.71 -7.61
C GLY A 89 -3.87 2.64 -8.64
N GLY A 90 -4.00 3.31 -9.79
CA GLY A 90 -3.07 3.12 -10.91
C GLY A 90 -1.87 4.08 -10.99
N ALA A 91 -1.75 5.04 -10.09
CA ALA A 91 -0.78 6.11 -10.30
C ALA A 91 0.59 5.80 -9.71
N SER A 92 1.63 6.30 -10.36
CA SER A 92 3.03 6.12 -9.95
C SER A 92 3.71 7.46 -9.77
N GLY A 93 4.71 7.53 -8.87
CA GLY A 93 5.54 8.73 -8.69
C GLY A 93 4.86 9.88 -7.94
N ASN A 94 3.88 9.59 -7.07
CA ASN A 94 3.16 10.63 -6.32
C ASN A 94 3.70 10.78 -4.90
N VAL A 95 3.66 12.02 -4.39
CA VAL A 95 3.92 12.33 -2.99
C VAL A 95 2.69 13.01 -2.41
N ALA A 96 2.02 12.36 -1.48
CA ALA A 96 0.86 12.88 -0.77
C ALA A 96 1.14 12.91 0.74
N ILE A 97 1.13 14.10 1.32
CA ILE A 97 1.41 14.30 2.74
C ILE A 97 0.27 15.12 3.34
N GLY A 98 -0.38 14.58 4.36
CA GLY A 98 -1.54 15.18 5.04
C GLY A 98 -2.74 14.25 5.09
N ASP A 99 -3.69 14.55 5.97
CA ASP A 99 -4.97 13.83 6.03
C ASP A 99 -5.73 13.98 4.70
N SER A 100 -6.18 12.85 4.16
CA SER A 100 -6.95 12.77 2.91
C SER A 100 -6.25 13.40 1.68
N ALA A 101 -4.94 13.63 1.75
CA ALA A 101 -4.17 14.18 0.64
C ALA A 101 -4.29 13.28 -0.60
N MET A 102 -4.72 13.85 -1.73
CA MET A 102 -4.95 13.13 -3.00
C MET A 102 -5.88 11.91 -2.88
N ARG A 103 -6.77 11.89 -1.89
CA ARG A 103 -7.65 10.73 -1.61
C ARG A 103 -8.48 10.29 -2.81
N ASN A 104 -8.98 11.23 -3.62
CA ASN A 104 -9.76 10.99 -4.83
C ASN A 104 -9.36 11.99 -5.92
N GLN A 105 -8.72 11.53 -7.01
CA GLN A 105 -8.62 12.32 -8.23
C GLN A 105 -9.55 11.75 -9.31
N TYR A 106 -10.62 12.48 -9.61
CA TYR A 106 -11.33 12.30 -10.87
C TYR A 106 -10.49 12.95 -11.97
N ARG A 107 -10.08 12.17 -12.99
CA ARG A 107 -9.51 12.74 -14.21
C ARG A 107 -10.57 13.65 -14.84
N ILE A 108 -10.40 14.96 -14.74
CA ILE A 108 -11.18 15.91 -15.55
C ILE A 108 -10.58 15.83 -16.96
N THR A 109 -11.14 14.99 -17.83
CA THR A 109 -10.86 15.07 -19.27
C THR A 109 -11.45 16.37 -19.80
N MET A 110 -10.61 17.40 -19.93
CA MET A 110 -10.95 18.57 -20.72
C MET A 110 -10.86 18.17 -22.20
N TRP A 111 -12.00 18.01 -22.85
CA TRP A 111 -12.06 18.00 -24.31
C TRP A 111 -11.76 19.43 -24.79
N ARG A 112 -10.72 19.57 -25.61
CA ARG A 112 -10.49 20.76 -26.44
C ARG A 112 -11.14 20.56 -27.79
#